data_AF-A0A7M7P8J3-F1
#
_entry.id   AF-A0A7M7P8J3-F1
#
_cell.length_a   1.000
_cell.length_b   1.000
_cell.length_c   1.000
_cell.angle_alpha   90.00
_cell.angle_beta   90.00
_cell.angle_gamma   90.00
#
_symmetry.space_group_name_H-M   'P 1'
#
loop_
_entity.id
_entity.type
_entity.pdbx_description
1 polymer ?
#
loop_
_entity_poly.entity_id
_entity_poly.type
_entity_poly.pdbx_seq_one_letter_code
_entity_poly.pdbx_strand_id
1 'polypeptide(L)'
;MPSFIGLLKEFRILLPMTVEEYQIGQLYSVAEASKEVTGGGDGVEVVVNEPYKRKVTNSNGEEVEECGQLTNKIYHLEKKVPGFIRTIAPTGSLTVEEQAHNAYPYCCTIITNKGYMKEGFELSIKTWHKQDDGSLHNVHNLNDEELNAREVVYIDIVNDAIKSQDYKESEDPSKFHSEKTGRGPLQPNWKETQKPLMCCYKLVYMKFKWWGLQGRIEKFVMNQEKRLFTLFHRQVFCWLDKYHGMTMADIRALEDKTKDDLQKERTTGELRGFSADKEK
;
A
#
# COMPACT_ATOMS: atom_id res chain seq x y z
N MET A 1 -8.74 -30.70 9.32
CA MET A 1 -7.76 -29.59 9.32
C MET A 1 -8.48 -28.37 8.78
N PRO A 2 -8.52 -27.23 9.49
CA PRO A 2 -9.17 -26.05 8.97
C PRO A 2 -8.32 -25.53 7.81
N SER A 3 -8.74 -25.84 6.60
CA SER A 3 -8.16 -25.35 5.34
C SER A 3 -8.02 -23.83 5.40
N PHE A 4 -6.85 -23.29 5.10
CA PHE A 4 -6.61 -21.87 4.85
C PHE A 4 -7.82 -21.19 4.15
N ILE A 5 -8.55 -20.32 4.87
CA ILE A 5 -9.88 -19.81 4.47
C ILE A 5 -9.79 -18.52 3.62
N GLY A 6 -8.59 -18.01 3.34
CA GLY A 6 -8.39 -16.76 2.58
C GLY A 6 -7.43 -16.90 1.41
N LEU A 7 -7.17 -15.79 0.73
CA LEU A 7 -6.20 -15.71 -0.37
C LEU A 7 -4.93 -15.03 0.12
N LEU A 8 -3.76 -15.62 -0.18
CA LEU A 8 -2.45 -15.12 0.25
C LEU A 8 -1.54 -14.86 -0.95
N LYS A 9 -1.07 -13.63 -1.11
CA LYS A 9 -0.13 -13.24 -2.16
C LYS A 9 1.02 -12.44 -1.59
N GLU A 10 2.24 -12.67 -2.08
CA GLU A 10 3.39 -11.82 -1.78
C GLU A 10 3.75 -11.02 -3.03
N PHE A 11 3.48 -9.72 -3.00
CA PHE A 11 3.89 -8.80 -4.04
C PHE A 11 5.32 -8.33 -3.78
N ARG A 12 6.20 -8.54 -4.76
CA ARG A 12 7.60 -8.13 -4.73
C ARG A 12 7.79 -6.96 -5.68
N ILE A 13 8.14 -5.80 -5.13
CA ILE A 13 8.32 -4.56 -5.89
C ILE A 13 9.76 -4.09 -5.75
N LEU A 14 10.50 -4.14 -6.86
CA LEU A 14 11.85 -3.58 -6.92
C LEU A 14 11.81 -2.08 -7.13
N LEU A 15 12.79 -1.39 -6.55
CA LEU A 15 12.97 0.05 -6.72
C LEU A 15 14.46 0.41 -6.79
N PRO A 16 14.86 1.36 -7.66
CA PRO A 16 16.23 1.83 -7.80
C PRO A 16 16.58 2.90 -6.74
N MET A 17 16.51 2.51 -5.47
CA MET A 17 16.80 3.35 -4.32
C MET A 17 17.29 2.54 -3.12
N THR A 18 17.75 3.22 -2.07
CA THR A 18 18.03 2.57 -0.80
C THR A 18 16.77 2.39 0.04
N VAL A 19 16.83 1.49 1.01
CA VAL A 19 15.80 1.29 2.03
C VAL A 19 15.56 2.59 2.82
N GLU A 20 16.61 3.34 3.15
CA GLU A 20 16.50 4.62 3.87
C GLU A 20 15.80 5.70 3.03
N GLU A 21 16.12 5.80 1.73
CA GLU A 21 15.44 6.71 0.81
C GLU A 21 13.94 6.35 0.68
N TYR A 22 13.63 5.06 0.60
CA TYR A 22 12.24 4.59 0.50
C TYR A 22 11.43 4.93 1.74
N GLN A 23 12.02 4.93 2.95
CA GLN A 23 11.30 5.32 4.16
C GLN A 23 10.69 6.73 4.04
N ILE A 24 11.45 7.69 3.52
CA ILE A 24 10.99 9.06 3.27
C ILE A 24 10.03 9.10 2.08
N GLY A 25 10.41 8.47 0.97
CA GLY A 25 9.64 8.48 -0.27
C GLY A 25 8.25 7.86 -0.13
N GLN A 26 8.13 6.77 0.64
CA GLN A 26 6.85 6.12 0.92
C GLN A 26 5.92 7.05 1.69
N LEU A 27 6.41 7.68 2.77
CA LEU A 27 5.56 8.53 3.61
C LEU A 27 5.11 9.79 2.87
N TYR A 28 6.03 10.43 2.14
CA TYR A 28 5.70 11.54 1.24
C TYR A 28 4.62 11.13 0.22
N SER A 29 4.83 10.00 -0.46
CA SER A 29 3.93 9.55 -1.53
C SER A 29 2.57 9.13 -0.98
N VAL A 30 2.50 8.55 0.22
CA VAL A 30 1.22 8.26 0.89
C VAL A 30 0.45 9.55 1.18
N ALA A 31 1.12 10.59 1.66
CA ALA A 31 0.47 11.88 1.93
C ALA A 31 -0.10 12.51 0.64
N GLU A 32 0.68 12.55 -0.44
CA GLU A 32 0.25 13.12 -1.72
C GLU A 32 -0.83 12.27 -2.40
N ALA A 33 -0.64 10.94 -2.48
CA ALA A 33 -1.65 10.04 -3.06
C ALA A 33 -2.98 10.08 -2.29
N SER A 34 -2.94 10.25 -0.96
CA SER A 34 -4.15 10.42 -0.15
C SER A 34 -4.95 11.66 -0.56
N LYS A 35 -4.28 12.76 -0.90
CA LYS A 35 -4.93 13.99 -1.40
C LYS A 35 -5.57 13.78 -2.76
N GLU A 36 -4.88 13.06 -3.67
CA GLU A 36 -5.42 12.76 -5.00
C GLU A 36 -6.71 11.93 -4.97
N VAL A 37 -6.89 11.11 -3.93
CA VAL A 37 -8.06 10.22 -3.79
C VAL A 37 -9.11 10.71 -2.80
N THR A 38 -8.97 11.91 -2.23
CA THR A 38 -9.93 12.42 -1.23
C THR A 38 -10.73 13.60 -1.77
N GLY A 39 -12.06 13.51 -1.65
CA GLY A 39 -13.01 14.53 -2.10
C GLY A 39 -14.43 13.99 -2.31
N GLY A 40 -15.43 14.85 -2.21
CA GLY A 40 -16.83 14.51 -2.51
C GLY A 40 -17.49 13.54 -1.53
N GLY A 41 -17.04 13.50 -0.28
CA GLY A 41 -17.49 12.59 0.78
C GLY A 41 -16.70 11.27 0.89
N ASP A 42 -15.97 10.87 -0.16
CA ASP A 42 -15.12 9.68 -0.19
C ASP A 42 -13.65 10.03 0.04
N GLY A 43 -12.85 9.02 0.43
CA GLY A 43 -11.41 9.15 0.60
C GLY A 43 -10.93 8.80 2.00
N VAL A 44 -9.82 9.42 2.41
CA VAL A 44 -9.07 9.04 3.60
C VAL A 44 -9.33 10.02 4.74
N GLU A 45 -9.65 9.48 5.91
CA GLU A 45 -9.70 10.21 7.17
C GLU A 45 -8.63 9.67 8.12
N VAL A 46 -7.73 10.53 8.60
CA VAL A 46 -6.67 10.15 9.53
C VAL A 46 -7.13 10.41 10.97
N VAL A 47 -7.37 9.34 11.72
CA VAL A 47 -7.88 9.41 13.10
C VAL A 47 -6.72 9.49 14.11
N VAL A 48 -5.76 8.57 13.99
CA VAL A 48 -4.57 8.51 14.85
C VAL A 48 -3.32 8.56 13.97
N ASN A 49 -2.31 9.31 14.42
CA ASN A 49 -0.95 9.28 13.90
C ASN A 49 0.00 9.60 15.05
N GLU A 50 0.52 8.58 15.73
CA GLU A 50 1.34 8.78 16.93
C GLU A 50 2.51 7.78 17.00
N PRO A 51 3.64 8.15 17.61
CA PRO A 51 4.72 7.21 17.87
C PRO A 51 4.29 6.17 18.92
N TYR A 52 4.75 4.94 18.78
CA TYR A 52 4.58 3.89 19.80
C TYR A 52 5.90 3.23 20.15
N LYS A 53 5.92 2.61 21.33
CA LYS A 53 6.98 1.72 21.79
C LYS A 53 6.35 0.48 22.41
N ARG A 54 6.85 -0.71 22.07
CA ARG A 54 6.42 -1.96 22.69
C ARG A 54 7.57 -2.96 22.78
N LYS A 55 7.43 -3.96 23.65
CA LYS A 55 8.36 -5.10 23.68
C LYS A 55 7.89 -6.17 22.70
N VAL A 56 8.82 -6.71 21.91
CA VAL A 56 8.59 -7.84 21.00
C VAL A 56 9.68 -8.89 21.19
N THR A 57 9.36 -10.16 20.95
CA THR A 57 10.37 -11.22 20.90
C THR A 57 10.95 -11.30 19.49
N ASN A 58 12.26 -11.16 19.34
CA ASN A 58 12.93 -11.29 18.04
C ASN A 58 13.05 -12.76 17.62
N SER A 59 13.60 -13.02 16.43
CA SER A 59 13.81 -14.37 15.90
C SER A 59 14.73 -15.25 16.75
N ASN A 60 15.53 -14.65 17.64
CA ASN A 60 16.45 -15.36 18.54
C ASN A 60 15.81 -15.64 19.91
N GLY A 61 14.54 -15.26 20.12
CA GLY A 61 13.85 -15.43 21.39
C GLY A 61 14.10 -14.33 22.41
N GLU A 62 14.76 -13.23 22.04
CA GLU A 62 15.09 -12.13 22.94
C GLU A 62 14.01 -11.05 22.94
N GLU A 63 13.65 -10.52 24.11
CA GLU A 63 12.81 -9.32 24.20
C GLU A 63 13.59 -8.08 23.75
N VAL A 64 13.09 -7.41 22.72
CA VAL A 64 13.63 -6.14 22.21
C VAL A 64 12.57 -5.06 22.21
N GLU A 65 12.98 -3.80 22.35
CA GLU A 65 12.09 -2.64 22.20
C GLU A 65 11.88 -2.37 20.70
N GLU A 66 10.64 -2.50 20.23
CA GLU A 66 10.21 -2.05 18.92
C GLU A 66 9.61 -0.64 19.04
N CYS A 67 10.19 0.29 18.30
CA CYS A 67 9.67 1.65 18.14
C CYS A 67 9.08 1.80 16.73
N GLY A 68 7.98 2.54 16.61
CA GLY A 68 7.38 2.80 15.31
C GLY A 68 6.34 3.91 15.35
N GLN A 69 5.59 4.02 14.26
CA GLN A 69 4.44 4.92 14.13
C GLN A 69 3.16 4.09 14.02
N LEU A 70 2.16 4.42 14.84
CA LEU A 70 0.81 3.88 14.77
C LEU A 70 -0.05 4.87 13.98
N THR A 71 -0.72 4.40 12.94
CA THR A 71 -1.74 5.18 12.25
C THR A 71 -3.06 4.42 12.23
N ASN A 72 -4.15 5.12 12.55
CA ASN A 72 -5.49 4.64 12.31
C ASN A 72 -6.16 5.55 11.28
N LYS A 73 -6.68 4.96 10.20
CA LYS A 73 -7.38 5.67 9.13
C LYS A 73 -8.73 5.04 8.86
N ILE A 74 -9.66 5.86 8.38
CA ILE A 74 -10.97 5.42 7.91
C ILE A 74 -11.04 5.71 6.42
N TYR A 75 -11.30 4.67 5.62
CA TYR A 75 -11.55 4.82 4.19
C TYR A 75 -13.05 4.81 3.93
N HIS A 76 -13.54 5.90 3.37
CA HIS A 76 -14.92 6.08 2.94
C HIS A 76 -15.02 5.74 1.44
N LEU A 77 -15.69 4.63 1.10
CA LEU A 77 -15.61 4.02 -0.25
C LEU A 77 -16.96 3.96 -1.00
N GLU A 78 -18.00 4.64 -0.49
CA GLU A 78 -19.37 4.50 -1.00
C GLU A 78 -19.51 4.75 -2.50
N LYS A 79 -18.76 5.70 -3.06
CA LYS A 79 -18.79 6.09 -4.47
C LYS A 79 -17.64 5.50 -5.29
N LYS A 80 -16.67 4.85 -4.64
CA LYS A 80 -15.43 4.34 -5.27
C LYS A 80 -15.39 2.84 -5.50
N VAL A 81 -16.25 2.07 -4.82
CA VAL A 81 -16.39 0.62 -5.08
C VAL A 81 -17.22 0.34 -6.34
N PRO A 82 -16.99 -0.80 -7.02
CA PRO A 82 -17.79 -1.21 -8.17
C PRO A 82 -19.28 -1.28 -7.84
N GLY A 83 -20.12 -0.96 -8.82
CA GLY A 83 -21.59 -0.98 -8.69
C GLY A 83 -22.14 -2.29 -8.11
N PHE A 84 -21.59 -3.45 -8.47
CA PHE A 84 -22.06 -4.73 -7.93
C PHE A 84 -21.81 -4.90 -6.42
N ILE A 85 -20.73 -4.31 -5.88
CA ILE A 85 -20.46 -4.27 -4.43
C ILE A 85 -21.45 -3.30 -3.76
N ARG A 86 -21.73 -2.17 -4.40
CA ARG A 86 -22.67 -1.17 -3.89
C ARG A 86 -24.10 -1.69 -3.80
N THR A 87 -24.53 -2.52 -4.75
CA THR A 87 -25.89 -3.09 -4.76
C THR A 87 -26.13 -4.10 -3.63
N ILE A 88 -25.08 -4.79 -3.17
CA ILE A 88 -25.20 -5.82 -2.13
C ILE A 88 -24.86 -5.30 -0.72
N ALA A 89 -24.13 -4.19 -0.64
CA ALA A 89 -23.69 -3.59 0.62
C ALA A 89 -24.79 -2.67 1.19
N PRO A 90 -25.20 -2.83 2.46
CA PRO A 90 -26.08 -1.87 3.12
C PRO A 90 -25.50 -0.45 3.11
N THR A 91 -26.35 0.57 3.09
CA THR A 91 -25.92 1.98 3.19
C THR A 91 -25.05 2.18 4.43
N GLY A 92 -23.91 2.86 4.29
CA GLY A 92 -22.94 3.09 5.38
C GLY A 92 -22.05 1.89 5.74
N SER A 93 -22.20 0.74 5.08
CA SER A 93 -21.34 -0.45 5.34
C SER A 93 -20.02 -0.44 4.57
N LEU A 94 -19.84 0.49 3.62
CA LEU A 94 -18.65 0.61 2.76
C LEU A 94 -17.57 1.52 3.35
N THR A 95 -17.44 1.47 4.66
CA THR A 95 -16.39 2.13 5.42
C THR A 95 -15.47 1.08 6.01
N VAL A 96 -14.17 1.19 5.76
CA VAL A 96 -13.17 0.27 6.31
C VAL A 96 -12.18 1.02 7.19
N GLU A 97 -11.83 0.41 8.31
CA GLU A 97 -10.86 0.93 9.26
C GLU A 97 -9.51 0.28 8.99
N GLU A 98 -8.50 1.10 8.72
CA GLU A 98 -7.09 0.71 8.65
C GLU A 98 -6.40 1.02 9.97
N GLN A 99 -5.68 0.04 10.50
CA GLN A 99 -4.68 0.23 11.54
C GLN A 99 -3.33 -0.23 11.01
N ALA A 100 -2.32 0.64 11.05
CA ALA A 100 -0.97 0.32 10.61
C ALA A 100 0.05 0.57 11.72
N HIS A 101 0.91 -0.43 11.95
CA HIS A 101 2.09 -0.37 12.79
C HIS A 101 3.32 -0.33 11.90
N ASN A 102 3.88 0.86 11.72
CA ASN A 102 5.08 1.08 10.92
C ASN A 102 6.32 1.11 11.80
N ALA A 103 7.00 -0.04 11.94
CA ALA A 103 8.29 -0.19 12.61
C ALA A 103 9.39 -0.42 11.55
N TYR A 104 9.53 0.56 10.66
CA TYR A 104 10.41 0.48 9.49
C TYR A 104 11.79 -0.11 9.85
N PRO A 105 12.29 -1.13 9.11
CA PRO A 105 11.88 -1.57 7.77
C PRO A 105 10.75 -2.60 7.72
N TYR A 106 10.10 -2.92 8.85
CA TYR A 106 8.89 -3.75 8.88
C TYR A 106 7.64 -2.89 9.04
N CYS A 107 6.56 -3.25 8.36
CA CYS A 107 5.26 -2.59 8.54
C CYS A 107 4.14 -3.63 8.51
N CYS A 108 3.16 -3.49 9.40
CA CYS A 108 1.98 -4.33 9.44
C CYS A 108 0.73 -3.44 9.38
N THR A 109 -0.08 -3.64 8.35
CA THR A 109 -1.36 -2.96 8.17
C THR A 109 -2.49 -3.96 8.23
N ILE A 110 -3.56 -3.66 8.97
CA ILE A 110 -4.77 -4.46 9.07
C ILE A 110 -5.95 -3.56 8.73
N ILE A 111 -6.74 -3.98 7.75
CA ILE A 111 -7.94 -3.29 7.29
C ILE A 111 -9.14 -4.18 7.61
N THR A 112 -10.12 -3.60 8.31
CA THR A 112 -11.30 -4.31 8.82
C THR A 112 -12.58 -3.55 8.50
N ASN A 113 -13.69 -4.27 8.43
CA ASN A 113 -15.03 -3.68 8.29
C ASN A 113 -15.85 -4.00 9.54
N LYS A 114 -15.48 -3.38 10.68
CA LYS A 114 -16.07 -3.70 11.99
C LYS A 114 -17.56 -3.38 12.07
N GLY A 115 -17.99 -2.33 11.38
CA GLY A 115 -19.38 -1.87 11.39
C GLY A 115 -20.38 -2.87 10.78
N TYR A 116 -19.93 -3.76 9.88
CA TYR A 116 -20.84 -4.67 9.19
C TYR A 116 -20.32 -6.11 9.13
N MET A 117 -19.20 -6.38 8.45
CA MET A 117 -18.73 -7.75 8.23
C MET A 117 -18.02 -8.38 9.44
N LYS A 118 -17.56 -7.57 10.42
CA LYS A 118 -16.84 -8.06 11.61
C LYS A 118 -15.70 -9.01 11.20
N GLU A 119 -15.67 -10.22 11.76
CA GLU A 119 -14.67 -11.27 11.45
C GLU A 119 -14.78 -11.85 10.02
N GLY A 120 -15.83 -11.48 9.29
CA GLY A 120 -16.05 -11.89 7.91
C GLY A 120 -15.24 -11.11 6.88
N PHE A 121 -14.59 -10.01 7.26
CA PHE A 121 -13.72 -9.23 6.38
C PHE A 121 -12.39 -8.95 7.08
N GLU A 122 -11.29 -9.32 6.45
CA GLU A 122 -9.95 -8.92 6.87
C GLU A 122 -9.06 -8.80 5.63
N LEU A 123 -8.40 -7.66 5.51
CA LEU A 123 -7.29 -7.47 4.58
C LEU A 123 -6.07 -7.09 5.41
N SER A 124 -5.02 -7.91 5.41
CA SER A 124 -3.78 -7.58 6.09
C SER A 124 -2.60 -7.52 5.12
N ILE A 125 -1.72 -6.56 5.34
CA ILE A 125 -0.54 -6.30 4.52
C ILE A 125 0.66 -6.23 5.46
N LYS A 126 1.48 -7.28 5.45
CA LYS A 126 2.77 -7.32 6.14
C LYS A 126 3.86 -7.02 5.14
N THR A 127 4.73 -6.06 5.43
CA THR A 127 5.79 -5.64 4.51
C THR A 127 7.14 -5.70 5.17
N TRP A 128 8.09 -6.35 4.50
CA TRP A 128 9.51 -6.16 4.74
C TRP A 128 10.13 -5.34 3.61
N HIS A 129 10.94 -4.34 3.97
CA HIS A 129 11.78 -3.60 3.01
C HIS A 129 13.22 -4.09 3.18
N LYS A 130 13.83 -4.56 2.08
CA LYS A 130 15.17 -5.16 2.11
C LYS A 130 16.03 -4.56 1.01
N GLN A 131 17.32 -4.37 1.30
CA GLN A 131 18.30 -3.88 0.34
C GLN A 131 18.81 -5.05 -0.52
N ASP A 132 17.96 -5.59 -1.38
CA ASP A 132 18.25 -6.73 -2.24
C ASP A 132 17.57 -6.61 -3.62
N ASP A 133 17.66 -7.68 -4.40
CA ASP A 133 17.10 -7.83 -5.75
C ASP A 133 15.77 -8.58 -5.77
N GLY A 134 15.09 -8.73 -4.64
CA GLY A 134 13.80 -9.41 -4.57
C GLY A 134 13.90 -10.94 -4.55
N SER A 135 15.11 -11.51 -4.45
CA SER A 135 15.33 -12.96 -4.49
C SER A 135 15.11 -13.69 -3.15
N LEU A 136 15.08 -13.00 -2.01
CA LEU A 136 14.90 -13.64 -0.69
C LEU A 136 13.66 -14.55 -0.63
N HIS A 137 13.89 -15.75 -0.13
CA HIS A 137 12.86 -16.76 0.07
C HIS A 137 12.26 -16.63 1.49
N ASN A 138 10.92 -16.67 1.57
CA ASN A 138 10.16 -16.67 2.82
C ASN A 138 10.57 -15.60 3.87
N VAL A 139 10.75 -14.34 3.45
CA VAL A 139 11.19 -13.25 4.35
C VAL A 139 10.26 -13.00 5.55
N HIS A 140 9.00 -13.45 5.45
CA HIS A 140 7.99 -13.35 6.50
C HIS A 140 7.99 -14.53 7.49
N ASN A 141 8.89 -15.50 7.32
CA ASN A 141 8.95 -16.74 8.12
C ASN A 141 7.58 -17.44 8.23
N LEU A 142 6.90 -17.58 7.10
CA LEU A 142 5.66 -18.32 7.00
C LEU A 142 5.89 -19.80 7.33
N ASN A 143 4.90 -20.43 7.94
CA ASN A 143 4.90 -21.87 8.13
C ASN A 143 4.66 -22.61 6.80
N ASP A 144 4.84 -23.92 6.78
CA ASP A 144 4.73 -24.72 5.54
C ASP A 144 3.35 -24.61 4.88
N GLU A 145 2.26 -24.53 5.65
CA GLU A 145 0.90 -24.41 5.09
C GLU A 145 0.72 -23.05 4.38
N GLU A 146 1.06 -21.96 5.07
CA GLU A 146 0.99 -20.60 4.51
C GLU A 146 1.93 -20.43 3.31
N LEU A 147 3.15 -20.96 3.40
CA LEU A 147 4.15 -20.87 2.36
C LEU A 147 3.73 -21.61 1.09
N ASN A 148 3.11 -22.79 1.23
CA ASN A 148 2.55 -23.56 0.12
C ASN A 148 1.32 -22.88 -0.50
N ALA A 149 0.54 -22.14 0.29
CA ALA A 149 -0.62 -21.39 -0.20
C ALA A 149 -0.24 -20.04 -0.86
N ARG A 150 0.93 -19.50 -0.54
CA ARG A 150 1.39 -18.17 -1.00
C ARG A 150 1.70 -18.17 -2.50
N GLU A 151 1.03 -17.31 -3.25
CA GLU A 151 1.42 -16.94 -4.61
C GLU A 151 2.40 -15.75 -4.59
N VAL A 152 3.56 -15.87 -5.24
CA VAL A 152 4.51 -14.75 -5.40
C VAL A 152 4.21 -14.00 -6.70
N VAL A 153 4.03 -12.69 -6.61
CA VAL A 153 3.76 -11.81 -7.75
C VAL A 153 4.83 -10.72 -7.82
N TYR A 154 5.55 -10.65 -8.92
CA TYR A 154 6.49 -9.54 -9.17
C TYR A 154 5.76 -8.37 -9.82
N ILE A 155 6.06 -7.16 -9.36
CA ILE A 155 5.59 -5.91 -9.98
C ILE A 155 6.81 -5.19 -10.55
N ASP A 156 6.72 -4.85 -11.84
CA ASP A 156 7.73 -4.06 -12.55
C ASP A 156 7.19 -2.66 -12.84
N ILE A 157 7.73 -1.65 -12.15
CA ILE A 157 7.27 -0.27 -12.29
C ILE A 157 7.50 0.33 -13.70
N VAL A 158 8.32 -0.30 -14.52
CA VAL A 158 8.62 0.12 -15.92
C VAL A 158 7.84 -0.74 -16.90
N ASN A 159 7.98 -2.06 -16.80
CA ASN A 159 7.56 -2.97 -17.87
C ASN A 159 6.12 -3.49 -17.72
N ASP A 160 5.51 -3.41 -16.53
CA ASP A 160 4.12 -3.85 -16.37
C ASP A 160 3.16 -2.93 -17.13
N ALA A 161 2.20 -3.53 -17.84
CA ALA A 161 1.22 -2.77 -18.60
C ALA A 161 0.31 -1.93 -17.68
N ILE A 162 0.19 -0.64 -17.99
CA ILE A 162 -0.70 0.30 -17.30
C ILE A 162 -1.96 0.52 -18.14
N LYS A 163 -3.13 0.43 -17.50
CA LYS A 163 -4.40 0.74 -18.16
C LYS A 163 -4.39 2.21 -18.59
N SER A 164 -4.93 2.51 -19.77
CA SER A 164 -4.94 3.88 -20.31
C SER A 164 -5.56 4.91 -19.36
N GLN A 165 -6.59 4.52 -18.60
CA GLN A 165 -7.24 5.39 -17.61
C GLN A 165 -6.37 5.74 -16.39
N ASP A 166 -5.34 4.94 -16.12
CA ASP A 166 -4.42 5.12 -14.98
C ASP A 166 -3.10 5.73 -15.41
N TYR A 167 -2.80 5.72 -16.71
CA TYR A 167 -1.52 6.19 -17.22
C TYR A 167 -1.45 7.72 -17.15
N LYS A 168 -0.39 8.22 -16.50
CA LYS A 168 0.03 9.62 -16.50
C LYS A 168 1.50 9.65 -16.89
N GLU A 169 1.84 10.44 -17.91
CA GLU A 169 3.22 10.55 -18.39
C GLU A 169 4.19 11.08 -17.31
N SER A 170 3.72 12.01 -16.46
CA SER A 170 4.46 12.53 -15.32
C SER A 170 4.77 11.50 -14.23
N GLU A 171 4.12 10.33 -14.29
CA GLU A 171 4.28 9.22 -13.35
C GLU A 171 4.80 7.98 -14.10
N ASP A 172 5.50 8.18 -15.22
CA ASP A 172 6.17 7.11 -15.97
C ASP A 172 7.67 7.06 -15.68
N PRO A 173 8.15 6.01 -14.95
CA PRO A 173 9.58 5.85 -14.68
C PRO A 173 10.45 5.71 -15.93
N SER A 174 9.88 5.30 -17.07
CA SER A 174 10.59 5.23 -18.36
C SER A 174 10.78 6.60 -19.03
N LYS A 175 10.12 7.64 -18.50
CA LYS A 175 10.19 9.03 -18.97
C LYS A 175 10.81 9.97 -17.95
N PHE A 176 10.69 9.65 -16.66
CA PHE A 176 11.19 10.49 -15.58
C PHE A 176 12.72 10.42 -15.44
N HIS A 177 13.36 11.60 -15.38
CA HIS A 177 14.76 11.77 -15.00
C HIS A 177 14.82 12.69 -13.79
N SER A 178 15.49 12.25 -12.72
CA SER A 178 15.68 13.04 -11.51
C SER A 178 16.82 14.04 -11.69
N GLU A 179 16.54 15.33 -11.57
CA GLU A 179 17.55 16.38 -11.63
C GLU A 179 18.42 16.41 -10.37
N LYS A 180 17.89 15.97 -9.22
CA LYS A 180 18.64 15.97 -7.95
C LYS A 180 19.59 14.78 -7.80
N THR A 181 19.28 13.64 -8.42
CA THR A 181 20.03 12.39 -8.22
C THR A 181 20.64 11.82 -9.50
N GLY A 182 20.20 12.29 -10.67
CA GLY A 182 20.59 11.77 -11.98
C GLY A 182 19.97 10.41 -12.33
N ARG A 183 19.07 9.87 -11.50
CA ARG A 183 18.43 8.56 -11.74
C ARG A 183 17.32 8.64 -12.79
N GLY A 184 17.16 7.56 -13.55
CA GLY A 184 16.21 7.49 -14.66
C GLY A 184 16.69 8.25 -15.92
N PRO A 185 15.95 8.21 -17.03
CA PRO A 185 14.78 7.38 -17.26
C PRO A 185 15.11 5.89 -17.28
N LEU A 186 14.26 5.09 -16.64
CA LEU A 186 14.49 3.66 -16.48
C LEU A 186 14.23 2.93 -17.80
N GLN A 187 15.25 2.21 -18.28
CA GLN A 187 15.16 1.39 -19.49
C GLN A 187 14.53 0.01 -19.17
N PRO A 188 14.08 -0.78 -20.16
CA PRO A 188 13.46 -2.08 -19.90
C PRO A 188 14.31 -3.05 -19.05
N ASN A 189 15.64 -2.96 -19.14
CA ASN A 189 16.63 -3.70 -18.34
C ASN A 189 17.13 -2.94 -17.11
N TRP A 190 16.29 -2.11 -16.49
CA TRP A 190 16.68 -1.27 -15.36
C TRP A 190 17.06 -2.08 -14.11
N LYS A 191 16.48 -3.28 -13.92
CA LYS A 191 16.77 -4.14 -12.77
C LYS A 191 18.24 -4.61 -12.75
N GLU A 192 18.83 -4.82 -13.92
CA GLU A 192 20.22 -5.22 -14.05
C GLU A 192 21.17 -4.02 -14.03
N THR A 193 20.73 -2.88 -14.57
CA THR A 193 21.59 -1.72 -14.83
C THR A 193 21.57 -0.65 -13.74
N GLN A 194 20.52 -0.58 -12.92
CA GLN A 194 20.39 0.44 -11.89
C GLN A 194 20.81 -0.09 -10.52
N LYS A 195 21.50 0.75 -9.76
CA LYS A 195 21.88 0.56 -8.36
C LYS A 195 21.82 1.92 -7.64
N PRO A 196 21.56 1.96 -6.32
CA PRO A 196 21.20 0.83 -5.44
C PRO A 196 19.84 0.23 -5.78
N LEU A 197 19.57 -1.01 -5.35
CA LEU A 197 18.25 -1.66 -5.45
C LEU A 197 17.75 -2.09 -4.07
N MET A 198 16.46 -1.88 -3.85
CA MET A 198 15.73 -2.46 -2.72
C MET A 198 14.46 -3.18 -3.22
N CYS A 199 13.93 -4.09 -2.40
CA CYS A 199 12.67 -4.78 -2.65
C CYS A 199 11.67 -4.59 -1.49
N CYS A 200 10.44 -4.22 -1.84
CA CYS A 200 9.28 -4.30 -0.95
C CYS A 200 8.67 -5.69 -1.07
N TYR A 201 8.69 -6.48 0.02
CA TYR A 201 8.04 -7.77 0.11
C TYR A 201 6.70 -7.62 0.82
N LYS A 202 5.64 -7.30 0.07
CA LYS A 202 4.28 -7.06 0.59
C LYS A 202 3.48 -8.35 0.60
N LEU A 203 3.42 -9.03 1.73
CA LEU A 203 2.54 -10.18 1.95
C LEU A 203 1.13 -9.69 2.28
N VAL A 204 0.22 -9.93 1.35
CA VAL A 204 -1.19 -9.55 1.43
C VAL A 204 -2.02 -10.80 1.67
N TYR A 205 -2.80 -10.76 2.75
CA TYR A 205 -3.82 -11.75 3.07
C TYR A 205 -5.20 -11.11 2.97
N MET A 206 -6.11 -11.77 2.27
CA MET A 206 -7.49 -11.32 2.11
C MET A 206 -8.44 -12.44 2.51
N LYS A 207 -9.35 -12.13 3.44
CA LYS A 207 -10.43 -13.00 3.89
C LYS A 207 -11.77 -12.31 3.65
N PHE A 208 -12.64 -12.94 2.87
CA PHE A 208 -14.00 -12.46 2.65
C PHE A 208 -15.03 -13.58 2.84
N LYS A 209 -15.66 -13.66 4.00
CA LYS A 209 -16.65 -14.69 4.33
C LYS A 209 -18.06 -14.22 3.97
N TRP A 210 -18.42 -14.38 2.70
CA TRP A 210 -19.81 -14.20 2.23
C TRP A 210 -20.18 -15.31 1.24
N TRP A 211 -21.26 -16.03 1.54
CA TRP A 211 -21.75 -17.12 0.70
C TRP A 211 -22.01 -16.67 -0.74
N GLY A 212 -21.40 -17.36 -1.70
CA GLY A 212 -21.55 -17.07 -3.14
C GLY A 212 -20.67 -15.95 -3.68
N LEU A 213 -19.95 -15.20 -2.85
CA LEU A 213 -19.14 -14.03 -3.28
C LEU A 213 -17.66 -14.09 -2.88
N GLN A 214 -17.28 -14.96 -1.93
CA GLN A 214 -15.92 -15.11 -1.40
C GLN A 214 -14.81 -15.00 -2.46
N GLY A 215 -14.65 -16.02 -3.32
CA GLY A 215 -13.53 -16.05 -4.26
C GLY A 215 -13.54 -14.91 -5.28
N ARG A 216 -14.71 -14.38 -5.64
CA ARG A 216 -14.83 -13.24 -6.56
C ARG A 216 -14.30 -11.96 -5.91
N ILE A 217 -14.67 -11.69 -4.66
CA ILE A 217 -14.26 -10.49 -3.94
C ILE A 217 -12.78 -10.58 -3.54
N GLU A 218 -12.31 -11.72 -3.04
CA GLU A 218 -10.91 -11.91 -2.68
C GLU A 218 -9.99 -11.66 -3.88
N LYS A 219 -10.33 -12.23 -5.04
CA LYS A 219 -9.59 -12.00 -6.30
C LYS A 219 -9.68 -10.54 -6.75
N PHE A 220 -10.85 -9.92 -6.64
CA PHE A 220 -11.04 -8.51 -6.99
C PHE A 220 -10.15 -7.61 -6.13
N VAL A 221 -10.15 -7.78 -4.81
CA VAL A 221 -9.31 -7.01 -3.89
C VAL A 221 -7.82 -7.22 -4.19
N MET A 222 -7.36 -8.46 -4.40
CA MET A 222 -5.97 -8.72 -4.79
C MET A 222 -5.56 -8.03 -6.09
N ASN A 223 -6.46 -7.93 -7.07
CA ASN A 223 -6.19 -7.20 -8.30
C ASN A 223 -6.13 -5.69 -8.07
N GLN A 224 -6.97 -5.13 -7.19
CA GLN A 224 -6.90 -3.72 -6.82
C GLN A 224 -5.63 -3.41 -6.02
N GLU A 225 -5.20 -4.28 -5.10
CA GLU A 225 -3.92 -4.16 -4.39
C GLU A 225 -2.74 -4.19 -5.36
N LYS A 226 -2.73 -5.13 -6.33
CA LYS A 226 -1.71 -5.14 -7.38
C LYS A 226 -1.68 -3.81 -8.15
N ARG A 227 -2.84 -3.34 -8.61
CA ARG A 227 -2.98 -2.07 -9.34
C ARG A 227 -2.50 -0.88 -8.51
N LEU A 228 -2.90 -0.81 -7.23
CA LEU A 228 -2.49 0.22 -6.29
C LEU A 228 -0.97 0.20 -6.11
N PHE A 229 -0.36 -0.96 -5.83
CA PHE A 229 1.08 -1.07 -5.67
C PHE A 229 1.83 -0.70 -6.94
N THR A 230 1.38 -1.10 -8.13
CA THR A 230 2.01 -0.70 -9.39
C THR A 230 2.02 0.83 -9.55
N LEU A 231 0.87 1.49 -9.37
CA LEU A 231 0.76 2.93 -9.57
C LEU A 231 1.50 3.71 -8.48
N PHE A 232 1.33 3.33 -7.21
CA PHE A 232 1.98 3.98 -6.08
C PHE A 232 3.51 3.95 -6.20
N HIS A 233 4.10 2.81 -6.56
CA HIS A 233 5.56 2.72 -6.65
C HIS A 233 6.14 3.43 -7.88
N ARG A 234 5.36 3.57 -8.96
CA ARG A 234 5.70 4.48 -10.06
C ARG A 234 5.75 5.94 -9.59
N GLN A 235 4.76 6.36 -8.80
CA GLN A 235 4.73 7.69 -8.19
C GLN A 235 5.91 7.92 -7.26
N VAL A 236 6.23 6.96 -6.37
CA VAL A 236 7.39 7.03 -5.46
C VAL A 236 8.68 7.30 -6.23
N PHE A 237 8.90 6.65 -7.37
CA PHE A 237 10.10 6.92 -8.17
C PHE A 237 10.02 8.28 -8.89
N CYS A 238 8.91 8.57 -9.56
CA CYS A 238 8.75 9.80 -10.34
C CYS A 238 8.63 11.08 -9.48
N TRP A 239 8.40 10.95 -8.18
CA TRP A 239 8.41 12.05 -7.23
C TRP A 239 9.72 12.17 -6.46
N LEU A 240 10.77 11.44 -6.84
CA LEU A 240 12.07 11.44 -6.16
C LEU A 240 12.58 12.86 -5.89
N ASP A 241 12.52 13.76 -6.88
CA ASP A 241 12.99 15.13 -6.69
C ASP A 241 12.16 15.94 -5.68
N LYS A 242 10.90 15.56 -5.43
CA LYS A 242 10.02 16.26 -4.50
C LYS A 242 10.38 15.99 -3.05
N TYR A 243 10.80 14.76 -2.72
CA TYR A 243 11.14 14.36 -1.35
C TYR A 243 12.62 14.14 -1.09
N HIS A 244 13.46 14.09 -2.13
CA HIS A 244 14.89 13.92 -1.95
C HIS A 244 15.48 15.08 -1.12
N GLY A 245 16.13 14.71 -0.01
CA GLY A 245 16.69 15.63 0.98
C GLY A 245 15.74 15.99 2.14
N MET A 246 14.49 15.51 2.14
CA MET A 246 13.61 15.69 3.30
C MET A 246 14.07 14.85 4.49
N THR A 247 13.90 15.41 5.68
CA THR A 247 14.10 14.70 6.95
C THR A 247 12.80 14.05 7.41
N MET A 248 12.90 13.12 8.37
CA MET A 248 11.70 12.59 9.03
C MET A 248 10.86 13.69 9.71
N ALA A 249 11.47 14.78 10.18
CA ALA A 249 10.73 15.91 10.76
C ALA A 249 9.90 16.65 9.71
N ASP A 250 10.46 16.86 8.51
CA ASP A 250 9.72 17.46 7.37
C ASP A 250 8.53 16.58 6.97
N ILE A 251 8.71 15.26 6.99
CA ILE A 251 7.64 14.29 6.73
C ILE A 251 6.54 14.37 7.78
N ARG A 252 6.87 14.46 9.07
CA ARG A 252 5.85 14.62 10.12
C ARG A 252 5.06 15.92 9.96
N ALA A 253 5.75 17.03 9.66
CA ALA A 253 5.07 18.29 9.37
C ALA A 253 4.15 18.20 8.13
N LEU A 254 4.57 17.46 7.09
CA LEU A 254 3.74 17.20 5.92
C LEU A 254 2.51 16.34 6.24
N GLU A 255 2.66 15.29 7.06
CA GLU A 255 1.55 14.43 7.49
C GLU A 255 0.52 15.21 8.32
N ASP A 256 0.97 16.06 9.24
CA ASP A 256 0.10 16.91 10.05
C ASP A 256 -0.71 17.87 9.18
N LYS A 257 -0.05 18.57 8.26
CA LYS A 257 -0.75 19.43 7.28
C LYS A 257 -1.72 18.62 6.41
N THR A 258 -1.30 17.45 5.97
CA THR A 258 -2.11 16.58 5.10
C THR A 258 -3.37 16.11 5.82
N LYS A 259 -3.30 15.79 7.12
CA LYS A 259 -4.49 15.44 7.92
C LYS A 259 -5.57 16.53 7.84
N ASP A 260 -5.17 17.78 8.03
CA ASP A 260 -6.10 18.93 7.97
C ASP A 260 -6.66 19.14 6.55
N ASP A 261 -5.79 19.08 5.54
CA ASP A 261 -6.18 19.21 4.13
C ASP A 261 -7.19 18.13 3.72
N LEU A 262 -6.96 16.86 4.11
CA LEU A 262 -7.86 15.75 3.80
C LEU A 262 -9.24 15.92 4.42
N GLN A 263 -9.31 16.39 5.67
CA GLN A 263 -10.59 16.62 6.35
C GLN A 263 -11.40 17.71 5.63
N LYS A 264 -10.73 18.78 5.19
CA LYS A 264 -11.35 19.86 4.43
C LYS A 264 -11.81 19.37 3.05
N GLU A 265 -10.94 18.74 2.29
CA GLU A 265 -11.25 18.26 0.94
C GLU A 265 -12.35 17.20 0.93
N ARG A 266 -12.41 16.31 1.92
CA ARG A 266 -13.48 15.32 2.04
C ARG A 266 -14.86 15.98 2.21
N THR A 267 -14.92 17.09 2.95
CA THR A 267 -16.17 17.79 3.27
C THR A 267 -16.58 18.81 2.22
N THR A 268 -15.64 19.48 1.56
CA THR A 268 -15.92 20.59 0.63
C THR A 268 -15.51 20.34 -0.82
N GLY A 269 -14.67 19.34 -1.09
CA GLY A 269 -14.12 19.08 -2.42
C GLY A 269 -15.02 18.23 -3.31
N GLU A 270 -14.69 18.17 -4.60
CA GLU A 270 -15.34 17.30 -5.58
C GLU A 270 -14.77 15.87 -5.53
N LEU A 271 -15.55 14.88 -5.97
CA LEU A 271 -15.11 13.49 -6.06
C LEU A 271 -14.00 13.34 -7.12
N ARG A 272 -12.86 12.75 -6.73
CA ARG A 272 -11.69 12.58 -7.62
C ARG A 272 -10.85 11.34 -7.30
N GLY A 273 -9.88 11.06 -8.17
CA GLY A 273 -8.89 9.99 -7.99
C GLY A 273 -9.42 8.60 -8.32
N PHE A 274 -8.79 7.59 -7.71
CA PHE A 274 -9.01 6.17 -8.00
C PHE A 274 -10.48 5.75 -7.85
N SER A 275 -11.01 5.08 -8.90
CA SER A 275 -12.35 4.47 -8.91
C SER A 275 -12.27 3.08 -9.53
N ALA A 276 -13.00 2.14 -8.93
CA ALA A 276 -13.12 0.77 -9.43
C ALA A 276 -14.35 0.55 -10.34
N ASP A 277 -15.21 1.56 -10.52
CA ASP A 277 -16.45 1.46 -11.32
C ASP A 277 -16.20 1.30 -12.84
N LYS A 278 -15.00 1.63 -13.33
CA LYS A 278 -14.68 1.64 -14.77
C LYS A 278 -14.05 0.34 -15.30
N GLU A 279 -13.95 -0.72 -14.48
CA GLU A 279 -13.58 -2.04 -15.00
C GLU A 279 -14.77 -2.64 -15.76
N LYS A 280 -14.94 -2.23 -17.03
CA LYS A 280 -15.75 -2.95 -18.02
C LYS A 280 -14.98 -4.14 -18.58
#